data_AF-A0A5C7EDP4-F1
#
_entry.id   AF-A0A5C7EDP4-F1
#
_cell.length_a   1.000
_cell.length_b   1.000
_cell.length_c   1.000
_cell.angle_alpha   90.00
_cell.angle_beta   90.00
_cell.angle_gamma   90.00
#
_symmetry.space_group_name_H-M   'P 1'
#
loop_
_entity.id
_entity.type
_entity.pdbx_description
1 polymer ?
#
loop_
_entity_poly.entity_id
_entity_poly.type
_entity_poly.pdbx_seq_one_letter_code
_entity_poly.pdbx_strand_id
1 'polypeptide(L)' 'MAQRISLREANQRLSQYIAAVERGEEIIITRRGKPVAKLV' A
#
# COMPACT_ATOMS: atom_id res chain seq x y z
N MET A 1 -3.88 9.67 -7.30
CA MET A 1 -4.66 9.56 -6.05
C MET A 1 -4.08 8.37 -5.28
N ALA A 2 -3.72 8.53 -4.00
CA ALA A 2 -3.04 7.45 -3.28
C ALA A 2 -4.04 6.39 -2.78
N GLN A 3 -3.83 5.12 -3.17
CA GLN A 3 -4.67 4.01 -2.76
C GLN A 3 -4.39 3.66 -1.28
N ARG A 4 -5.43 3.50 -0.46
CA ARG A 4 -5.27 3.09 0.94
C ARG A 4 -5.56 1.60 1.08
N ILE A 5 -4.60 0.87 1.65
CA ILE A 5 -4.75 -0.56 1.92
C ILE A 5 -4.49 -0.84 3.39
N SER A 6 -5.02 -1.94 3.90
CA SER A 6 -4.69 -2.39 5.26
C SER A 6 -3.33 -3.10 5.27
N LEU A 7 -2.66 -3.10 6.43
CA LEU A 7 -1.42 -3.85 6.64
C LEU A 7 -1.59 -5.35 6.34
N ARG A 8 -2.78 -5.90 6.61
CA ARG A 8 -3.11 -7.29 6.29
C ARG A 8 -3.12 -7.53 4.78
N GLU A 9 -3.72 -6.61 4.03
CA GLU A 9 -3.78 -6.67 2.57
C GLU A 9 -2.39 -6.52 1.95
N ALA A 10 -1.62 -5.55 2.45
CA ALA A 10 -0.22 -5.34 2.07
C ALA A 10 0.59 -6.64 2.24
N ASN A 11 0.45 -7.34 3.37
CA ASN A 11 1.16 -8.60 3.60
C ASN A 11 0.68 -9.74 2.69
N GLN A 12 -0.60 -9.77 2.31
CA GLN A 12 -1.16 -10.83 1.45
C GLN A 12 -0.79 -10.66 -0.03
N ARG A 13 -0.61 -9.41 -0.48
CA ARG A 13 -0.41 -9.09 -1.91
C ARG A 13 0.72 -8.10 -2.12
N LEU A 14 1.77 -8.18 -1.30
CA LEU A 14 2.86 -7.20 -1.29
C LEU A 14 3.46 -7.01 -2.68
N SER A 15 3.79 -8.11 -3.37
CA SER A 15 4.37 -8.08 -4.71
C SER A 15 3.52 -7.34 -5.74
N GLN A 16 2.18 -7.45 -5.64
CA GLN A 16 1.27 -6.75 -6.55
C GLN A 16 1.29 -5.24 -6.31
N TYR A 17 1.32 -4.82 -5.04
CA TYR A 17 1.38 -3.41 -4.67
C TYR A 17 2.73 -2.79 -4.98
N ILE A 18 3.83 -3.53 -4.83
CA ILE A 18 5.17 -3.11 -5.28
C ILE A 18 5.14 -2.87 -6.79
N ALA A 19 4.63 -3.81 -7.58
CA ALA A 19 4.54 -3.63 -9.03
C ALA A 19 3.65 -2.44 -9.43
N ALA A 20 2.61 -2.13 -8.66
CA ALA A 20 1.80 -0.93 -8.86
C ALA A 20 2.61 0.36 -8.61
N VAL A 21 3.41 0.37 -7.54
CA VAL A 21 4.29 1.48 -7.21
C VAL A 21 5.39 1.68 -8.25
N GLU A 22 5.96 0.61 -8.77
CA GLU A 22 6.91 0.66 -9.90
C GLU A 22 6.32 1.30 -11.16
N ARG A 23 5.00 1.25 -11.34
CA ARG A 23 4.28 1.93 -12.44
C ARG A 23 3.93 3.39 -12.12
N GLY A 24 4.33 3.90 -10.95
CA GLY A 24 4.09 5.27 -10.49
C GLY A 24 2.83 5.44 -9.63
N GLU A 25 2.23 4.35 -9.13
CA GLU A 25 1.12 4.44 -8.19
C GLU A 25 1.61 4.71 -6.75
N GLU A 26 0.88 5.53 -6.00
CA GLU A 26 1.19 5.74 -4.58
C GLU A 26 0.22 4.96 -3.70
N ILE A 27 0.75 4.23 -2.72
CA ILE A 27 -0.06 3.40 -1.83
C ILE A 27 0.22 3.74 -0.37
N ILE A 28 -0.83 3.99 0.40
CA ILE A 28 -0.77 4.25 1.84
C ILE A 28 -1.21 2.98 2.58
N ILE A 29 -0.31 2.43 3.38
CA ILE A 29 -0.60 1.31 4.26
C ILE A 29 -1.18 1.84 5.56
N THR A 30 -2.30 1.26 5.98
CA THR A 30 -3.01 1.60 7.21
C THR A 30 -3.01 0.44 8.19
N ARG A 31 -2.91 0.74 9.48
CA ARG A 31 -3.07 -0.23 10.58
C ARG A 31 -4.19 0.26 11.48
N ARG A 32 -5.30 -0.50 11.55
CA ARG A 32 -6.51 -0.12 12.30
C ARG A 32 -7.03 1.28 11.91
N GLY A 33 -7.03 1.57 10.61
CA GLY A 33 -7.48 2.86 10.06
C GLY A 33 -6.48 4.01 10.15
N LYS A 34 -5.34 3.85 10.86
CA LYS A 34 -4.29 4.86 10.93
C LYS A 34 -3.25 4.64 9.85
N PRO A 35 -2.84 5.66 9.07
CA PRO A 35 -1.73 5.53 8.13
C PRO A 35 -0.42 5.27 8.89
N VAL A 36 0.34 4.27 8.44
CA VAL A 36 1.59 3.84 9.10
C VAL A 36 2.78 3.79 8.14
N ALA A 37 2.54 3.63 6.84
CA ALA A 37 3.59 3.65 5.83
C ALA A 37 3.03 4.13 4.48
N LYS A 38 3.92 4.59 3.61
CA LYS A 38 3.63 4.92 2.21
C LYS A 38 4.63 4.16 1.34
N LEU A 39 4.13 3.49 0.31
CA LEU A 39 4.93 2.95 -0.78
C LEU A 39 4.97 4.01 -1.89
N VAL A 40 6.19 4.33 -2.34
CA VAL A 40 6.54 5.28 -3.41
C VAL A 40 7.67 4.72 -4.25
#